data_AF-A0A067P9I8-F1
#
_entry.id   AF-A0A067P9I8-F1
#
_cell.length_a   1.000
_cell.length_b   1.000
_cell.length_c   1.000
_cell.angle_alpha   90.00
_cell.angle_beta   90.00
_cell.angle_gamma   90.00
#
_symmetry.space_group_name_H-M   'P 1'
#
loop_
_entity.id
_entity.type
_entity.pdbx_description
1 polymer ?
#
loop_
_entity_poly.entity_id
_entity_poly.type
_entity_poly.pdbx_seq_one_letter_code
_entity_poly.pdbx_strand_id
1 'polypeptide(L)'
;MAQPTGSAHPTALVVEAAQMITYSSVSSFAFLMWDVCLTLDDEVEYIWRQEWSSPAKSLFLFTRYFSVVAQAILLIPRADFPERLPSHHRSCRTWFIFKSVTYQSLISSVGLILMLRVYAPYDRAVWVLSILRTLFAVQMILALPVYFSLFPLVELDDMYEPRKSPMSQLSLHLLRSAAQPVLAGYLILSRV
;
A
#
# COMPACT_ATOMS: atom_id res chain seq x y z
N MET A 1 -29.69 44.27 8.56
CA MET A 1 -29.64 43.34 7.42
C MET A 1 -28.17 43.12 7.08
N ALA A 2 -27.59 41.99 7.54
CA ALA A 2 -26.42 41.28 6.99
C ALA A 2 -25.67 40.46 8.06
N GLN A 3 -25.70 39.14 7.91
CA GLN A 3 -24.75 38.12 8.39
C GLN A 3 -24.81 36.98 7.33
N PRO A 4 -23.85 36.04 7.22
CA PRO A 4 -22.37 36.06 7.28
C PRO A 4 -21.73 35.20 6.13
N THR A 5 -20.39 34.97 6.12
CA THR A 5 -19.57 33.86 5.47
C THR A 5 -18.33 34.41 4.71
N GLY A 6 -17.13 33.83 4.69
CA GLY A 6 -16.58 32.60 5.26
C GLY A 6 -15.07 32.48 4.95
N SER A 7 -14.21 32.53 5.96
CA SER A 7 -12.75 32.29 5.83
C SER A 7 -12.18 31.33 6.89
N ALA A 8 -13.02 30.77 7.77
CA ALA A 8 -12.62 29.84 8.83
C ALA A 8 -12.74 28.33 8.48
N HIS A 9 -13.18 27.99 7.25
CA HIS A 9 -13.56 26.62 6.88
C HIS A 9 -12.45 25.67 6.38
N PRO A 10 -11.36 26.10 5.69
CA PRO A 10 -10.43 25.15 5.07
C PRO A 10 -9.60 24.35 6.08
N THR A 11 -9.16 25.00 7.17
CA THR A 11 -8.22 24.40 8.13
C THR A 11 -8.91 23.44 9.09
N ALA A 12 -10.12 23.76 9.56
CA ALA A 12 -10.88 22.89 10.45
C ALA A 12 -11.23 21.55 9.78
N LEU A 13 -11.64 21.58 8.51
CA LEU A 13 -11.94 20.37 7.74
C LEU A 13 -10.70 19.49 7.54
N VAL A 14 -9.53 20.09 7.33
CA VAL A 14 -8.26 19.37 7.16
C VAL A 14 -7.84 18.67 8.46
N VAL A 15 -8.01 19.33 9.61
CA VAL A 15 -7.71 18.74 10.92
C VAL A 15 -8.63 17.56 11.22
N GLU A 16 -9.93 17.68 10.93
CA GLU A 16 -10.91 16.61 11.12
C GLU A 16 -10.57 15.38 10.25
N ALA A 17 -10.21 15.61 8.98
CA ALA A 17 -9.78 14.55 8.08
C ALA A 17 -8.52 13.83 8.58
N ALA A 18 -7.52 14.57 9.08
CA ALA A 18 -6.29 14.00 9.63
C ALA A 18 -6.55 13.14 10.89
N GLN A 19 -7.48 13.57 11.74
CA GLN A 19 -7.91 12.81 12.91
C GLN A 19 -8.60 11.51 12.50
N MET A 20 -9.55 11.56 11.57
CA MET A 20 -10.22 10.36 11.05
C MET A 20 -9.24 9.34 10.46
N ILE A 21 -8.25 9.82 9.68
CA ILE A 21 -7.20 8.96 9.11
C ILE A 21 -6.35 8.33 10.22
N THR A 22 -6.09 9.04 11.31
CA THR A 22 -5.33 8.51 12.45
C THR A 22 -6.10 7.45 13.22
N TYR A 23 -7.35 7.73 13.60
CA TYR A 23 -8.18 6.76 14.31
C TYR A 23 -8.40 5.48 13.49
N SER A 24 -8.69 5.63 12.19
CA SER A 24 -8.84 4.47 11.30
C SER A 24 -7.53 3.69 11.13
N SER A 25 -6.38 4.36 11.09
CA SER A 25 -5.07 3.69 11.00
C SER A 25 -4.71 2.91 12.26
N VAL A 26 -4.95 3.50 13.44
CA VAL A 26 -4.75 2.83 14.74
C VAL A 26 -5.66 1.61 14.87
N SER A 27 -6.95 1.77 14.52
CA SER A 27 -7.91 0.67 14.54
C SER A 27 -7.50 -0.46 13.59
N SER A 28 -7.13 -0.13 12.35
CA SER A 28 -6.66 -1.12 11.36
C SER A 28 -5.41 -1.87 11.84
N PHE A 29 -4.46 -1.16 12.48
CA PHE A 29 -3.27 -1.78 13.04
C PHE A 29 -3.60 -2.72 14.20
N ALA A 30 -4.50 -2.32 15.10
CA ALA A 30 -4.95 -3.17 16.20
C ALA A 30 -5.62 -4.45 15.69
N PHE A 31 -6.49 -4.35 14.67
CA PHE A 31 -7.09 -5.53 14.04
C PHE A 31 -6.06 -6.44 13.36
N LEU A 32 -5.08 -5.87 12.67
CA LEU A 32 -4.02 -6.65 12.04
C LEU A 32 -3.14 -7.38 13.06
N MET A 33 -2.79 -6.72 14.17
CA MET A 33 -2.09 -7.37 15.27
C MET A 33 -2.92 -8.49 15.90
N TRP A 34 -4.20 -8.24 16.15
CA TRP A 34 -5.11 -9.22 16.72
C TRP A 34 -5.22 -10.48 15.84
N ASP A 35 -5.40 -10.30 14.54
CA ASP A 35 -5.46 -11.39 13.57
C ASP A 35 -4.17 -12.23 13.56
N VAL A 36 -3.00 -11.57 13.62
CA VAL A 36 -1.69 -12.24 13.71
C VAL A 36 -1.60 -13.08 14.98
N CYS A 37 -1.92 -12.50 16.14
CA CYS A 37 -1.87 -13.21 17.41
C CYS A 37 -2.75 -14.46 17.43
N LEU A 38 -3.97 -14.38 16.89
CA LEU A 38 -4.90 -15.51 16.90
C LEU A 38 -4.39 -16.70 16.09
N THR A 39 -3.81 -16.44 14.93
CA THR A 39 -3.36 -17.51 14.03
C THR A 39 -1.92 -17.95 14.27
N LEU A 40 -1.16 -17.26 15.13
CA LEU A 40 0.28 -17.52 15.31
C LEU A 40 0.55 -18.95 15.80
N ASP A 41 -0.32 -19.48 16.67
CA ASP A 41 -0.22 -20.84 17.19
C ASP A 41 -0.27 -21.87 16.05
N ASP A 42 -1.29 -21.78 15.21
CA ASP A 42 -1.45 -22.59 14.00
C ASP A 42 -0.31 -22.35 12.98
N GLU A 43 0.13 -21.11 12.80
CA GLU A 43 1.22 -20.79 11.86
C GLU A 43 2.53 -21.49 12.26
N VAL A 44 2.89 -21.45 13.54
CA VAL A 44 4.14 -22.04 14.02
C VAL A 44 4.09 -23.57 13.89
N GLU A 45 2.96 -24.19 14.16
CA GLU A 45 2.76 -25.63 13.99
C GLU A 45 2.84 -26.05 12.51
N TYR A 46 2.07 -25.37 11.64
CA TYR A 46 1.85 -25.85 10.26
C TYR A 46 2.77 -25.22 9.22
N ILE A 47 3.13 -23.95 9.35
CA ILE A 47 3.87 -23.20 8.33
C ILE A 47 5.35 -23.19 8.65
N TRP A 48 5.73 -22.96 9.91
CA TRP A 48 7.15 -22.83 10.28
C TRP A 48 7.89 -24.14 10.14
N ARG A 49 7.25 -25.27 10.49
CA ARG A 49 7.81 -26.63 10.37
C ARG A 49 7.91 -27.13 8.92
N GLN A 50 7.22 -26.49 7.98
CA GLN A 50 7.23 -26.88 6.57
C GLN A 50 8.56 -26.49 5.89
N GLU A 51 9.04 -27.33 4.98
CA GLU A 51 10.29 -27.10 4.24
C GLU A 51 10.23 -25.80 3.40
N TRP A 52 11.36 -25.08 3.33
CA TRP A 52 11.50 -23.81 2.58
C TRP A 52 11.53 -23.99 1.04
N SER A 53 11.18 -25.18 0.54
CA SER A 53 11.23 -25.53 -0.88
C SER A 53 10.19 -24.76 -1.72
N SER A 54 9.11 -24.27 -1.10
CA SER A 54 8.05 -23.54 -1.80
C SER A 54 8.16 -22.01 -1.63
N PRO A 55 8.18 -21.23 -2.74
CA PRO A 55 8.18 -19.76 -2.67
C PRO A 55 6.89 -19.19 -2.05
N ALA A 56 5.81 -19.97 -1.98
CA ALA A 56 4.56 -19.57 -1.36
C ALA A 56 4.71 -19.29 0.15
N LYS A 57 5.55 -20.05 0.86
CA LYS A 57 5.82 -19.83 2.29
C LYS A 57 6.46 -18.46 2.52
N SER A 58 7.50 -18.15 1.75
CA SER A 58 8.22 -16.88 1.83
C SER A 58 7.28 -15.70 1.53
N LEU A 59 6.45 -15.79 0.49
CA LEU A 59 5.48 -14.75 0.16
C LEU A 59 4.41 -14.54 1.23
N PHE A 60 3.92 -15.63 1.81
CA PHE A 60 2.90 -15.58 2.85
C PHE A 60 3.45 -14.88 4.11
N LEU A 61 4.62 -15.33 4.58
CA LEU A 61 5.29 -14.70 5.73
C LEU A 61 5.68 -13.25 5.42
N PHE A 62 6.22 -12.98 4.23
CA PHE A 62 6.54 -11.62 3.83
C PHE A 62 5.31 -10.72 3.92
N THR A 63 4.20 -11.08 3.26
CA THR A 63 3.00 -10.23 3.20
C THR A 63 2.46 -9.92 4.59
N ARG A 64 2.42 -10.91 5.48
CA ARG A 64 1.85 -10.75 6.82
C ARG A 64 2.74 -9.90 7.73
N TYR A 65 3.97 -10.33 7.93
CA TYR A 65 4.88 -9.67 8.87
C TYR A 65 5.35 -8.32 8.35
N PHE A 66 5.57 -8.18 7.03
CA PHE A 66 5.89 -6.89 6.42
C PHE A 66 4.74 -5.88 6.57
N SER A 67 3.48 -6.29 6.37
CA SER A 67 2.32 -5.40 6.55
C SER A 67 2.25 -4.85 7.97
N VAL A 68 2.41 -5.71 8.97
CA VAL A 68 2.37 -5.31 10.39
C VAL A 68 3.52 -4.36 10.72
N VAL A 69 4.75 -4.73 10.36
CA VAL A 69 5.94 -3.90 10.63
C VAL A 69 5.83 -2.55 9.92
N ALA A 70 5.43 -2.55 8.66
CA ALA A 70 5.32 -1.32 7.90
C ALA A 70 4.21 -0.42 8.44
N GLN A 71 3.05 -0.97 8.82
CA GLN A 71 1.98 -0.18 9.42
C GLN A 71 2.35 0.34 10.82
N ALA A 72 3.09 -0.44 11.62
CA ALA A 72 3.67 0.02 12.88
C ALA A 72 4.59 1.21 12.65
N ILE A 73 5.54 1.11 11.70
CA ILE A 73 6.44 2.20 11.35
C ILE A 73 5.64 3.43 10.95
N LEU A 74 4.66 3.28 10.06
CA LEU A 74 3.80 4.38 9.58
C LEU A 74 2.97 5.07 10.67
N LEU A 75 2.77 4.40 11.81
CA LEU A 75 2.04 4.92 12.95
C LEU A 75 2.92 5.70 13.93
N ILE A 76 4.25 5.48 13.93
CA ILE A 76 5.20 6.11 14.88
C ILE A 76 5.03 7.65 14.93
N PRO A 77 5.07 8.40 13.81
CA PRO A 77 5.00 9.86 13.87
C PRO A 77 3.62 10.39 14.29
N ARG A 78 2.62 9.51 14.40
CA ARG A 78 1.28 9.86 14.87
C ARG A 78 1.09 9.58 16.36
N ALA A 79 1.93 8.73 16.94
CA ALA A 79 1.94 8.39 18.35
C ALA A 79 2.78 9.37 19.18
N ASP A 80 3.72 10.08 18.55
CA ASP A 80 4.55 11.09 19.21
C ASP A 80 3.72 12.34 19.57
N PHE A 81 3.50 12.51 20.88
CA PHE A 81 2.94 13.72 21.52
C PHE A 81 3.88 14.93 21.37
N PRO A 82 3.39 16.18 21.52
CA PRO A 82 3.80 17.37 20.77
C PRO A 82 5.05 18.07 21.33
N GLU A 83 6.17 17.37 21.47
CA GLU A 83 7.44 18.04 21.75
C GLU A 83 8.50 17.69 20.70
N ARG A 84 8.69 18.66 19.79
CA ARG A 84 9.81 18.82 18.84
C ARG A 84 9.62 18.14 17.48
N LEU A 85 8.89 18.81 16.59
CA LEU A 85 9.23 18.78 15.17
C LEU A 85 10.10 20.01 14.84
N PRO A 86 11.44 19.89 14.76
CA PRO A 86 12.18 20.79 13.89
C PRO A 86 11.95 20.37 12.45
N SER A 87 11.47 21.34 11.68
CA SER A 87 11.40 21.38 10.22
C SER A 87 12.68 20.87 9.55
N HIS A 88 12.67 19.60 9.14
CA HIS A 88 13.67 19.09 8.21
C HIS A 88 12.98 18.51 6.98
N HIS A 89 12.87 19.34 5.94
CA HIS A 89 12.31 19.03 4.61
C HIS A 89 12.77 17.67 4.04
N ARG A 90 13.97 17.22 4.41
CA ARG A 90 14.54 15.92 4.01
C ARG A 90 13.81 14.71 4.63
N SER A 91 13.27 14.83 5.85
CA SER A 91 12.53 13.75 6.53
C SER A 91 11.14 13.54 5.92
N CYS A 92 10.48 14.61 5.47
CA CYS A 92 9.19 14.55 4.80
C CYS A 92 9.27 13.75 3.49
N ARG A 93 10.31 14.02 2.68
CA ARG A 93 10.53 13.28 1.42
C ARG A 93 10.81 11.80 1.66
N THR A 94 11.72 11.46 2.57
CA THR A 94 12.03 10.06 2.91
C THR A 94 10.80 9.32 3.42
N TRP A 95 9.97 9.97 4.23
CA TRP A 95 8.73 9.42 4.74
C TRP A 95 7.70 9.11 3.64
N PHE A 96 7.54 10.03 2.68
CA PHE A 96 6.68 9.81 1.53
C PHE A 96 7.16 8.66 0.65
N ILE A 97 8.47 8.55 0.40
CA ILE A 97 9.06 7.41 -0.32
C ILE A 97 8.76 6.12 0.41
N PHE A 98 9.00 6.08 1.73
CA PHE A 98 8.77 4.90 2.54
C PHE A 98 7.30 4.46 2.48
N LYS A 99 6.35 5.39 2.60
CA LYS A 99 4.92 5.13 2.39
C LYS A 99 4.64 4.53 1.01
N SER A 100 5.10 5.18 -0.05
CA SER A 100 4.80 4.77 -1.42
C SER A 100 5.37 3.38 -1.74
N VAL A 101 6.63 3.12 -1.35
CA VAL A 101 7.29 1.83 -1.57
C VAL A 101 6.61 0.72 -0.75
N THR A 102 6.21 1.02 0.48
CA THR A 102 5.46 0.10 1.34
C THR A 102 4.14 -0.30 0.69
N TYR A 103 3.33 0.67 0.24
CA TYR A 103 2.05 0.36 -0.43
C TYR A 103 2.25 -0.44 -1.71
N GLN A 104 3.24 -0.07 -2.53
CA GLN A 104 3.53 -0.78 -3.78
C GLN A 104 3.96 -2.23 -3.53
N SER A 105 4.85 -2.46 -2.57
CA SER A 105 5.33 -3.81 -2.22
C SER A 105 4.21 -4.68 -1.65
N LEU A 106 3.32 -4.14 -0.83
CA LEU A 106 2.13 -4.86 -0.35
C LEU A 106 1.19 -5.27 -1.49
N ILE A 107 0.86 -4.33 -2.39
CA ILE A 107 0.01 -4.61 -3.55
C ILE A 107 0.64 -5.68 -4.45
N SER A 108 1.94 -5.57 -4.71
CA SER A 108 2.68 -6.55 -5.50
C SER A 108 2.67 -7.94 -4.85
N SER A 109 2.81 -8.02 -3.52
CA SER A 109 2.81 -9.29 -2.79
C SER A 109 1.45 -9.97 -2.83
N VAL A 110 0.36 -9.21 -2.60
CA VAL A 110 -1.02 -9.70 -2.76
C VAL A 110 -1.25 -10.20 -4.18
N GLY A 111 -0.78 -9.45 -5.17
CA GLY A 111 -0.81 -9.86 -6.58
C GLY A 111 -0.18 -11.24 -6.75
N LEU A 112 1.07 -11.44 -6.32
CA LEU A 112 1.76 -12.72 -6.46
C LEU A 112 1.09 -13.87 -5.69
N ILE A 113 0.54 -13.64 -4.49
CA ILE A 113 -0.22 -14.67 -3.76
C ILE A 113 -1.46 -15.10 -4.55
N LEU A 114 -2.19 -14.13 -5.12
CA LEU A 114 -3.33 -14.42 -5.98
C LEU A 114 -2.89 -15.25 -7.21
N MET A 115 -1.75 -14.94 -7.81
CA MET A 115 -1.20 -15.72 -8.93
C MET A 115 -0.92 -17.18 -8.56
N LEU A 116 -0.28 -17.39 -7.41
CA LEU A 116 0.00 -18.73 -6.90
C LEU A 116 -1.29 -19.52 -6.63
N ARG A 117 -2.33 -18.86 -6.11
CA ARG A 117 -3.62 -19.50 -5.84
C ARG A 117 -4.37 -19.90 -7.11
N VAL A 118 -4.35 -19.08 -8.17
CA VAL A 118 -4.95 -19.43 -9.47
C VAL A 118 -4.16 -20.50 -10.22
N TYR A 119 -2.85 -20.59 -9.99
CA TYR A 119 -2.03 -21.63 -10.60
C TYR A 119 -2.40 -23.04 -10.11
N ALA A 120 -2.83 -23.18 -8.84
CA ALA A 120 -3.13 -24.47 -8.23
C ALA A 120 -4.26 -25.28 -8.93
N PRO A 121 -5.43 -24.70 -9.28
CA PRO A 121 -6.50 -25.42 -9.97
C PRO A 121 -6.25 -25.63 -11.48
N TYR A 122 -5.38 -24.84 -12.12
CA TYR A 122 -5.17 -24.84 -13.57
C TYR A 122 -4.17 -25.90 -14.07
N ASP A 123 -4.06 -27.04 -13.38
CA ASP A 123 -3.19 -28.19 -13.71
C ASP A 123 -1.78 -27.80 -14.20
N ARG A 124 -1.16 -26.83 -13.52
CA ARG A 124 0.17 -26.29 -13.86
C ARG A 124 0.32 -25.74 -15.29
N ALA A 125 -0.77 -25.41 -15.99
CA ALA A 125 -0.72 -24.87 -17.35
C ALA A 125 0.19 -23.62 -17.42
N VAL A 126 1.38 -23.81 -18.00
CA VAL A 126 2.44 -22.78 -18.09
C VAL A 126 1.98 -21.53 -18.84
N TRP A 127 0.93 -21.64 -19.67
CA TRP A 127 0.33 -20.52 -20.38
C TRP A 127 -0.33 -19.51 -19.44
N VAL A 128 -1.04 -19.98 -18.41
CA VAL A 128 -1.67 -19.12 -17.39
C VAL A 128 -0.61 -18.35 -16.61
N LEU A 129 0.46 -19.03 -16.19
CA LEU A 129 1.56 -18.40 -15.49
C LEU A 129 2.31 -17.39 -16.38
N SER A 130 2.47 -17.70 -17.67
CA SER A 130 3.09 -16.77 -18.63
C SER A 130 2.27 -15.49 -18.79
N ILE A 131 0.95 -15.60 -19.03
CA ILE A 131 0.04 -14.43 -19.14
C ILE A 131 0.09 -13.59 -17.86
N LEU A 132 0.04 -14.24 -16.72
CA LEU A 132 -0.06 -13.55 -15.45
C LEU A 132 1.25 -12.86 -15.07
N ARG A 133 2.38 -13.50 -15.39
CA ARG A 133 3.72 -12.90 -15.25
C ARG A 133 3.94 -11.74 -16.21
N THR A 134 3.53 -11.85 -17.48
CA THR A 134 3.68 -10.74 -18.43
C THR A 134 2.84 -9.54 -18.01
N LEU A 135 1.62 -9.79 -17.54
CA LEU A 135 0.73 -8.74 -17.08
C LEU A 135 1.24 -8.04 -15.81
N PHE A 136 1.86 -8.77 -14.88
CA PHE A 136 2.59 -8.19 -13.75
C PHE A 136 3.83 -7.40 -14.18
N ALA A 137 4.60 -7.94 -15.13
CA ALA A 137 5.78 -7.25 -15.65
C ALA A 137 5.41 -5.92 -16.31
N VAL A 138 4.33 -5.90 -17.10
CA VAL A 138 3.78 -4.67 -17.69
C VAL A 138 3.41 -3.67 -16.61
N GLN A 139 2.75 -4.10 -15.53
CA GLN A 139 2.44 -3.21 -14.40
C GLN A 139 3.69 -2.57 -13.80
N MET A 140 4.76 -3.35 -13.59
CA MET A 140 6.02 -2.84 -13.04
C MET A 140 6.74 -1.89 -14.01
N ILE A 141 6.76 -2.22 -15.30
CA ILE A 141 7.37 -1.40 -16.37
C ILE A 141 6.66 -0.06 -16.49
N LEU A 142 5.34 -0.01 -16.33
CA LEU A 142 4.57 1.24 -16.38
C LEU A 142 4.68 2.05 -15.08
N ALA A 143 4.70 1.39 -13.93
CA ALA A 143 4.69 2.07 -12.64
C ALA A 143 6.07 2.68 -12.29
N LEU A 144 7.18 1.98 -12.53
CA LEU A 144 8.52 2.41 -12.11
C LEU A 144 8.95 3.77 -12.71
N PRO A 145 8.79 4.04 -14.02
CA PRO A 145 9.14 5.34 -14.61
C PRO A 145 8.26 6.46 -14.09
N VAL A 146 6.98 6.18 -13.82
CA VAL A 146 6.04 7.14 -13.23
C VAL A 146 6.50 7.50 -11.82
N TYR A 147 6.84 6.52 -10.97
CA TYR A 147 7.40 6.80 -9.65
C TYR A 147 8.69 7.61 -9.74
N PHE A 148 9.61 7.24 -10.64
CA PHE A 148 10.89 7.95 -10.81
C PHE A 148 10.72 9.38 -11.33
N SER A 149 9.75 9.62 -12.21
CA SER A 149 9.50 10.93 -12.84
C SER A 149 8.62 11.85 -11.99
N LEU A 150 7.69 11.27 -11.23
CA LEU A 150 6.84 11.99 -10.27
C LEU A 150 7.65 12.43 -9.05
N PHE A 151 8.65 11.61 -8.65
CA PHE A 151 9.49 11.84 -7.48
C PHE A 151 10.21 13.21 -7.42
N PRO A 152 10.90 13.69 -8.48
CA PRO A 152 11.52 15.01 -8.47
C PRO A 152 10.51 16.17 -8.57
N LEU A 153 9.25 15.90 -8.94
CA LEU A 153 8.25 16.93 -9.23
C LEU A 153 7.23 17.14 -8.11
N VAL A 154 7.26 16.33 -7.05
CA VAL A 154 6.38 16.49 -5.89
C VAL A 154 6.93 17.59 -4.98
N GLU A 155 6.34 18.78 -5.08
CA GLU A 155 6.36 19.76 -3.99
C GLU A 155 5.43 19.23 -2.88
N LEU A 156 6.01 18.91 -1.71
CA LEU A 156 5.23 18.54 -0.52
C LEU A 156 4.83 19.81 0.21
N ASP A 157 3.54 19.92 0.50
CA ASP A 157 3.01 20.96 1.39
C ASP A 157 3.40 20.63 2.85
N ASP A 158 3.30 21.59 3.77
CA ASP A 158 3.64 21.39 5.20
C ASP A 158 2.77 20.29 5.86
N MET A 159 1.68 19.88 5.20
CA MET A 159 0.78 18.79 5.58
C MET A 159 1.22 17.39 5.10
N TYR A 160 2.43 17.21 4.57
CA TYR A 160 2.93 15.90 4.11
C TYR A 160 2.06 15.23 3.02
N GLU A 161 1.26 16.02 2.29
CA GLU A 161 0.50 15.60 1.11
C GLU A 161 1.12 16.18 -0.16
N PRO A 162 1.11 15.45 -1.29
CA PRO A 162 1.58 15.98 -2.57
C PRO A 162 0.68 17.14 -2.99
N ARG A 163 1.28 18.29 -3.33
CA ARG A 163 0.54 19.42 -3.88
C ARG A 163 -0.27 18.93 -5.09
N LYS A 164 -1.58 19.18 -5.09
CA LYS A 164 -2.51 18.76 -6.14
C LYS A 164 -2.22 19.53 -7.43
N SER A 165 -1.17 19.15 -8.15
CA SER A 165 -0.90 19.62 -9.51
C SER A 165 -1.67 18.73 -10.49
N PRO A 166 -2.13 19.28 -11.64
CA PRO A 166 -2.85 18.49 -12.65
C PRO A 166 -2.02 17.31 -13.16
N MET A 167 -0.68 17.43 -13.15
CA MET A 167 0.25 16.37 -13.54
C MET A 167 0.36 15.27 -12.49
N SER A 168 0.31 15.59 -11.18
CA SER A 168 0.33 14.58 -10.12
C SER A 168 -0.98 13.79 -10.06
N GLN A 169 -2.13 14.43 -10.33
CA GLN A 169 -3.39 13.71 -10.45
C GLN A 169 -3.42 12.78 -11.66
N LEU A 170 -2.97 13.26 -12.82
CA LEU A 170 -2.93 12.45 -14.04
C LEU A 170 -2.08 11.18 -13.85
N SER A 171 -0.91 11.30 -13.23
CA SER A 171 -0.04 10.16 -12.93
C SER A 171 -0.65 9.19 -11.91
N LEU A 172 -1.37 9.69 -10.90
CA LEU A 172 -2.12 8.85 -9.95
C LEU A 172 -3.27 8.08 -10.62
N HIS A 173 -3.96 8.71 -11.56
CA HIS A 173 -5.01 8.08 -12.35
C HIS A 173 -4.44 7.00 -13.28
N LEU A 174 -3.31 7.27 -13.93
CA LEU A 174 -2.62 6.30 -14.78
C LEU A 174 -2.10 5.09 -14.00
N LEU A 175 -1.60 5.30 -12.78
CA LEU A 175 -1.18 4.22 -11.90
C LEU A 175 -2.38 3.36 -11.45
N ARG A 176 -3.50 4.00 -11.10
CA ARG A 176 -4.76 3.30 -10.76
C ARG A 176 -5.35 2.53 -11.94
N SER A 177 -5.33 3.10 -13.14
CA SER A 177 -5.86 2.44 -14.33
C SER A 177 -5.01 1.25 -14.75
N ALA A 178 -3.69 1.30 -14.56
CA ALA A 178 -2.79 0.19 -14.83
C ALA A 178 -3.02 -1.02 -13.89
N ALA A 179 -3.45 -0.80 -12.64
CA ALA A 179 -3.72 -1.88 -11.68
C ALA A 179 -5.03 -2.66 -11.97
N GLN A 180 -6.02 -2.03 -12.61
CA GLN A 180 -7.31 -2.66 -12.93
C GLN A 180 -7.25 -3.87 -13.88
N PRO A 181 -6.48 -3.89 -14.97
CA PRO A 181 -6.39 -5.06 -15.86
C PRO A 181 -5.82 -6.30 -15.15
N VAL A 182 -5.01 -6.15 -14.10
CA VAL A 182 -4.53 -7.28 -13.28
C VAL A 182 -5.67 -7.94 -12.53
N LEU A 183 -6.50 -7.14 -11.86
CA LEU A 183 -7.69 -7.60 -11.16
C LEU A 183 -8.75 -8.15 -12.11
N ALA A 184 -8.98 -7.49 -13.25
CA ALA A 184 -9.95 -7.93 -14.25
C ALA A 184 -9.50 -9.23 -14.93
N GLY A 185 -8.23 -9.34 -15.34
CA GLY A 185 -7.67 -10.56 -15.92
C GLY A 185 -7.76 -11.74 -14.94
N TYR A 186 -7.48 -11.49 -13.66
CA TYR A 186 -7.66 -12.46 -12.59
C TYR A 186 -9.12 -12.89 -12.42
N LEU A 187 -10.07 -11.94 -12.36
CA LEU A 187 -11.49 -12.25 -12.20
C LEU A 187 -12.03 -13.06 -13.38
N ILE A 188 -11.59 -12.76 -14.60
CA ILE A 188 -11.97 -13.50 -15.80
C ILE A 188 -11.40 -14.92 -15.74
N LEU A 189 -10.12 -15.09 -15.43
CA LEU A 189 -9.48 -16.42 -15.28
C LEU A 189 -10.05 -17.23 -14.12
N SER A 190 -10.51 -16.60 -13.04
CA SER A 190 -11.14 -17.29 -11.91
C SER A 190 -12.55 -17.83 -12.20
N ARG A 191 -13.18 -17.35 -13.28
CA ARG A 191 -14.54 -17.75 -13.70
C ARG A 191 -14.58 -18.73 -14.87
N VAL A 192 -13.43 -18.96 -15.52
CA VAL A 192 -13.23 -19.99 -16.56
C VAL A 192 -12.80 -21.28 -15.88
#